data_AF-A0A7H1PZU5-F1
#
_entry.id   AF-A0A7H1PZU5-F1
#
_cell.length_a   1.000
_cell.length_b   1.000
_cell.length_c   1.000
_cell.angle_alpha   90.00
_cell.angle_beta   90.00
_cell.angle_gamma   90.00
#
_symmetry.space_group_name_H-M   'P 1'
#
loop_
_entity.id
_entity.type
_entity.pdbx_description
1 polymer ?
#
loop_
_entity_poly.entity_id
_entity_poly.type
_entity_poly.pdbx_seq_one_letter_code
_entity_poly.pdbx_strand_id
1 'polypeptide(L)'
;MAALDCVNQKDKALVACGDLLGASNGTSLTGLGRVTTETAEKAAEKHGCQVKAGERLSGLSAARLGASGTAKPLARAQGSCAALRGTDAAAADTPEAMEYPADPDAPQTNCYLVTKAKKPGYGLYAYYGAAAKDFLASEGDQLEKGYGPTHGDRDYAWATATCPRSAQQAVFVLYHLHDRDTDTYPVPHYSASFARDALRAFADHEAKRRGCTGVRLAA
;
A
#
# COMPACT_ATOMS: atom_id res chain seq x y z
N MET A 1 -2.46 10.44 5.19
CA MET A 1 -2.69 11.13 3.90
C MET A 1 -4.14 10.92 3.48
N ALA A 2 -4.80 11.96 2.98
CA ALA A 2 -6.05 11.90 2.24
C ALA A 2 -5.81 12.51 0.85
N ALA A 3 -6.31 11.87 -0.21
CA ALA A 3 -6.20 12.36 -1.58
C ALA A 3 -7.60 12.38 -2.21
N LEU A 4 -7.98 13.52 -2.78
CA LEU A 4 -9.27 13.74 -3.41
C LEU A 4 -9.07 14.14 -4.87
N ASP A 5 -9.45 13.27 -5.80
CA ASP A 5 -9.40 13.56 -7.23
C ASP A 5 -10.43 14.64 -7.61
N CYS A 6 -10.02 15.63 -8.39
CA CYS A 6 -10.90 16.67 -8.90
C CYS A 6 -11.71 16.16 -10.09
N VAL A 7 -12.99 15.87 -9.88
CA VAL A 7 -13.90 15.35 -10.90
C VAL A 7 -14.02 16.30 -12.10
N ASN A 8 -13.97 17.61 -11.85
CA ASN A 8 -14.06 18.64 -12.88
C ASN A 8 -12.70 19.02 -13.52
N GLN A 9 -11.58 18.50 -13.02
CA GLN A 9 -10.24 18.80 -13.52
C GLN A 9 -9.42 17.52 -13.60
N LYS A 10 -9.37 16.91 -14.79
CA LYS A 10 -8.55 15.73 -15.04
C LYS A 10 -7.11 15.96 -14.56
N ASP A 11 -6.54 14.92 -13.96
CA ASP A 11 -5.15 14.86 -13.49
C ASP A 11 -4.79 15.82 -12.36
N LYS A 12 -5.80 16.43 -11.71
CA LYS A 12 -5.62 17.19 -10.49
C LYS A 12 -6.25 16.45 -9.32
N ALA A 13 -5.54 16.47 -8.21
CA ALA A 13 -6.02 16.00 -6.92
C ALA A 13 -5.58 16.97 -5.83
N LEU A 14 -6.35 17.03 -4.77
CA LEU A 14 -5.96 17.69 -3.53
C LEU A 14 -5.51 16.67 -2.52
N VAL A 15 -4.38 16.95 -1.90
CA VAL A 15 -3.76 16.06 -0.93
C VAL A 15 -3.62 16.79 0.38
N ALA A 16 -4.09 16.16 1.45
CA ALA A 16 -3.79 16.57 2.81
C ALA A 16 -2.96 15.45 3.47
N CYS A 17 -1.81 15.84 4.02
CA CYS A 17 -0.97 14.96 4.81
C CYS A 17 -1.05 15.40 6.27
N GLY A 18 -1.29 14.42 7.13
CA GLY A 18 -1.28 14.58 8.58
C GLY A 18 -0.34 13.55 9.16
N ASP A 19 0.45 13.97 10.14
CA ASP A 19 1.38 13.12 10.85
C ASP A 19 1.13 13.24 12.36
N LEU A 20 1.34 12.14 13.08
CA LEU A 20 1.22 12.06 14.54
C LEU A 20 2.59 11.70 15.11
N LEU A 21 3.16 12.61 15.89
CA LEU A 21 4.39 12.34 16.62
C LEU A 21 4.07 11.59 17.92
N GLY A 22 4.71 10.44 18.13
CA GLY A 22 4.61 9.63 19.34
C GLY A 22 3.64 8.45 19.27
N ALA A 23 3.31 7.86 20.41
CA ALA A 23 2.43 6.69 20.49
C ALA A 23 0.99 7.07 20.13
N SER A 24 0.41 6.37 19.16
CA SER A 24 -0.97 6.56 18.71
C SER A 24 -1.88 5.39 19.13
N ASN A 25 -3.14 5.72 19.47
CA ASN A 25 -4.23 4.77 19.69
C ASN A 25 -5.34 5.01 18.65
N GLY A 26 -6.38 4.16 18.65
CA GLY A 26 -7.46 4.26 17.66
C GLY A 26 -8.18 5.62 17.68
N THR A 27 -8.34 6.23 18.85
CA THR A 27 -8.95 7.55 19.00
C THR A 27 -8.10 8.65 18.37
N SER A 28 -6.81 8.69 18.68
CA SER A 28 -5.88 9.67 18.11
C SER A 28 -5.76 9.53 16.59
N LEU A 29 -5.69 8.28 16.09
CA LEU A 29 -5.67 7.99 14.65
C LEU A 29 -6.97 8.47 13.98
N THR A 30 -8.13 8.17 14.58
CA THR A 30 -9.42 8.62 14.06
C THR A 30 -9.51 10.14 14.02
N GLY A 31 -9.03 10.82 15.06
CA GLY A 31 -8.96 12.28 15.13
C GLY A 31 -8.09 12.88 14.02
N LEU A 32 -6.87 12.36 13.84
CA LEU A 32 -5.98 12.78 12.75
C LEU A 32 -6.63 12.53 11.38
N GLY A 33 -7.23 11.35 11.20
CA GLY A 33 -7.94 10.99 9.98
C GLY A 33 -9.02 12.01 9.64
N ARG A 34 -9.89 12.33 10.60
CA ARG A 34 -10.96 13.33 10.43
C ARG A 34 -10.42 14.69 10.05
N VAL A 35 -9.44 15.21 10.79
CA VAL A 35 -8.84 16.51 10.49
C VAL A 35 -8.26 16.51 9.08
N THR A 36 -7.53 15.45 8.71
CA THR A 36 -6.90 15.34 7.39
C THR A 36 -7.94 15.31 6.27
N THR A 37 -9.00 14.52 6.39
CA THR A 37 -10.06 14.42 5.36
C THR A 37 -10.90 15.69 5.27
N GLU A 38 -11.32 16.26 6.41
CA GLU A 38 -12.12 17.50 6.45
C GLU A 38 -11.31 18.70 5.94
N THR A 39 -9.99 18.74 6.19
CA THR A 39 -9.10 19.75 5.60
C THR A 39 -8.98 19.59 4.08
N ALA A 40 -8.86 18.36 3.57
CA ALA A 40 -8.81 18.12 2.13
C ALA A 40 -10.10 18.58 1.44
N GLU A 41 -11.27 18.30 2.03
CA GLU A 41 -12.58 18.73 1.51
C GLU A 41 -12.71 20.25 1.48
N LYS A 42 -12.36 20.93 2.57
CA LYS A 42 -12.37 22.41 2.63
C LYS A 42 -11.39 23.04 1.64
N ALA A 43 -10.21 22.43 1.45
CA ALA A 43 -9.29 22.86 0.42
C ALA A 43 -9.88 22.66 -0.98
N ALA A 44 -10.63 21.58 -1.21
CA ALA A 44 -11.29 21.31 -2.48
C ALA A 44 -12.32 22.36 -2.84
N GLU A 45 -13.19 22.70 -1.90
CA GLU A 45 -14.15 23.78 -2.06
C GLU A 45 -13.45 25.11 -2.37
N LYS A 46 -12.46 25.48 -1.56
CA LYS A 46 -11.70 26.73 -1.72
C LYS A 46 -11.03 26.86 -3.09
N HIS A 47 -10.57 25.74 -3.66
CA HIS A 47 -9.86 25.71 -4.93
C HIS A 47 -10.76 25.33 -6.13
N GLY A 48 -12.09 25.28 -5.95
CA GLY A 48 -13.04 24.97 -7.02
C GLY A 48 -12.90 23.54 -7.58
N CYS A 49 -12.37 22.62 -6.78
CA CYS A 49 -12.22 21.21 -7.10
C CYS A 49 -13.49 20.47 -6.66
N GLN A 50 -14.25 19.95 -7.63
CA GLN A 50 -15.42 19.12 -7.33
C GLN A 50 -14.94 17.73 -6.92
N VAL A 51 -15.24 17.32 -5.70
CA VAL A 51 -14.82 16.03 -5.13
C VAL A 51 -16.04 15.21 -4.74
N LYS A 52 -15.93 13.89 -4.88
CA LYS A 52 -16.90 12.95 -4.30
C LYS A 52 -16.40 12.54 -2.92
N ALA A 53 -16.76 13.32 -1.90
CA ALA A 53 -16.44 12.99 -0.52
C ALA A 53 -17.13 11.69 -0.07
N GLY A 54 -16.44 10.93 0.78
CA GLY A 54 -17.00 9.75 1.43
C GLY A 54 -17.79 10.12 2.69
N GLU A 55 -18.13 9.11 3.48
CA GLU A 55 -18.70 9.36 4.81
C GLU A 55 -17.64 9.85 5.79
N ARG A 56 -18.10 10.57 6.81
CA ARG A 56 -17.23 11.01 7.90
C ARG A 56 -16.63 9.80 8.60
N LEU A 57 -15.30 9.79 8.75
CA LEU A 57 -14.58 8.75 9.48
C LEU A 57 -15.15 8.55 10.89
N SER A 58 -15.67 7.36 11.18
CA SER A 58 -16.25 7.03 12.48
C SER A 58 -15.26 6.33 13.41
N GLY A 59 -14.28 5.62 12.86
CA GLY A 59 -13.22 4.97 13.61
C GLY A 59 -12.11 4.42 12.70
N LEU A 60 -10.88 4.40 13.22
CA LEU A 60 -9.73 3.76 12.61
C LEU A 60 -9.14 2.70 13.55
N SER A 61 -8.74 1.58 12.95
CA SER A 61 -8.03 0.53 13.68
C SER A 61 -6.61 0.99 14.04
N ALA A 62 -6.19 0.70 15.27
CA ALA A 62 -4.80 0.81 15.69
C ALA A 62 -4.02 -0.50 15.48
N ALA A 63 -4.52 -1.40 14.62
CA ALA A 63 -3.85 -2.65 14.31
C ALA A 63 -2.42 -2.39 13.82
N ARG A 64 -1.47 -3.05 14.47
CA ARG A 64 -0.05 -3.01 14.13
C ARG A 64 0.36 -4.36 13.57
N LEU A 65 1.27 -4.32 12.61
CA LEU A 65 1.94 -5.50 12.12
C LEU A 65 2.62 -6.21 13.30
N GLY A 66 2.39 -7.52 13.41
CA GLY A 66 2.92 -8.36 14.49
C GLY A 66 2.20 -8.30 15.83
N ALA A 67 1.18 -7.45 15.99
CA ALA A 67 0.34 -7.49 17.18
C ALA A 67 -0.57 -8.74 17.19
N SER A 68 -0.83 -9.29 18.38
CA SER A 68 -1.75 -10.41 18.53
C SER A 68 -3.13 -10.09 17.95
N GLY A 69 -3.67 -11.02 17.15
CA GLY A 69 -5.00 -10.89 16.54
C GLY A 69 -5.08 -10.05 15.27
N THR A 70 -3.97 -9.46 14.78
CA THR A 70 -3.99 -8.67 13.54
C THR A 70 -3.66 -9.47 12.28
N ALA A 71 -2.94 -10.59 12.42
CA ALA A 71 -2.61 -11.50 11.34
C ALA A 71 -3.50 -12.76 11.39
N LYS A 72 -3.92 -13.23 10.21
CA LYS A 72 -4.71 -14.45 9.99
C LYS A 72 -4.05 -15.34 8.93
N PRO A 73 -4.41 -16.63 8.82
CA PRO A 73 -3.89 -17.49 7.76
C PRO A 73 -4.10 -16.86 6.38
N LEU A 74 -3.05 -16.80 5.54
CA LEU A 74 -3.13 -16.18 4.22
C LEU A 74 -4.21 -16.84 3.35
N ALA A 75 -4.42 -18.15 3.48
CA ALA A 75 -5.51 -18.87 2.81
C ALA A 75 -6.93 -18.29 3.10
N ARG A 76 -7.09 -17.54 4.20
CA ARG A 76 -8.35 -16.89 4.61
C ARG A 76 -8.35 -15.37 4.34
N ALA A 77 -7.38 -14.86 3.58
CA ALA A 77 -7.36 -13.47 3.11
C ALA A 77 -8.57 -13.18 2.21
N GLN A 78 -9.19 -12.02 2.43
CA GLN A 78 -10.38 -11.56 1.71
C GLN A 78 -10.24 -10.10 1.26
N GLY A 79 -9.29 -9.37 1.83
CA GLY A 79 -8.98 -7.98 1.52
C GLY A 79 -7.79 -7.86 0.59
N SER A 80 -6.89 -6.93 0.90
CA SER A 80 -5.72 -6.61 0.09
C SER A 80 -4.75 -7.78 -0.17
N CYS A 81 -4.77 -8.83 0.65
CA CYS A 81 -3.93 -10.01 0.45
C CYS A 81 -4.62 -11.16 -0.31
N ALA A 82 -5.88 -10.99 -0.72
CA ALA A 82 -6.69 -12.08 -1.29
C ALA A 82 -6.09 -12.68 -2.56
N ALA A 83 -5.33 -11.90 -3.33
CA ALA A 83 -4.67 -12.30 -4.57
C ALA A 83 -3.53 -13.32 -4.36
N LEU A 84 -2.93 -13.33 -3.17
CA LEU A 84 -1.78 -14.17 -2.84
C LEU A 84 -2.19 -15.54 -2.33
N ARG A 85 -3.50 -15.80 -2.18
CA ARG A 85 -4.02 -17.12 -1.84
C ARG A 85 -3.63 -18.15 -2.88
N GLY A 86 -3.09 -19.28 -2.44
CA GLY A 86 -2.69 -20.38 -3.33
C GLY A 86 -1.45 -20.10 -4.16
N THR A 87 -0.75 -18.98 -3.92
CA THR A 87 0.60 -18.74 -4.45
C THR A 87 1.65 -19.33 -3.51
N ASP A 88 2.90 -19.44 -3.96
CA ASP A 88 4.01 -19.90 -3.11
C ASP A 88 4.24 -19.02 -1.88
N ALA A 89 3.76 -17.76 -1.91
CA ALA A 89 3.71 -16.87 -0.75
C ALA A 89 2.90 -17.44 0.42
N ALA A 90 1.91 -18.30 0.15
CA ALA A 90 1.10 -18.99 1.16
C ALA A 90 1.72 -20.29 1.68
N ALA A 91 2.73 -20.83 1.00
CA ALA A 91 3.36 -22.11 1.34
C ALA A 91 4.69 -21.97 2.11
N ALA A 92 5.28 -20.77 2.13
CA ALA A 92 6.62 -20.48 2.65
C ALA A 92 6.66 -20.08 4.15
N ASP A 93 7.75 -19.42 4.56
CA ASP A 93 8.00 -18.89 5.92
C ASP A 93 6.98 -17.83 6.40
N THR A 94 6.08 -17.39 5.52
CA THR A 94 5.07 -16.36 5.78
C THR A 94 3.63 -16.86 5.55
N PRO A 95 3.15 -17.90 6.28
CA PRO A 95 1.85 -18.51 6.01
C PRO A 95 0.65 -17.66 6.46
N GLU A 96 0.90 -16.52 7.10
CA GLU A 96 -0.11 -15.61 7.61
C GLU A 96 -0.04 -14.27 6.89
N ALA A 97 -1.11 -13.49 7.03
CA ALA A 97 -1.21 -12.17 6.46
C ALA A 97 -1.93 -11.20 7.39
N MET A 98 -1.46 -9.96 7.39
CA MET A 98 -2.21 -8.80 7.85
C MET A 98 -2.64 -8.01 6.61
N GLU A 99 -3.94 -7.77 6.49
CA GLU A 99 -4.54 -7.14 5.32
C GLU A 99 -5.50 -6.03 5.73
N TYR A 100 -5.86 -5.21 4.76
CA TYR A 100 -6.84 -4.15 4.91
C TYR A 100 -8.06 -4.45 4.04
N PRO A 101 -9.21 -3.83 4.33
CA PRO A 101 -10.38 -3.94 3.47
C PRO A 101 -10.03 -3.65 2.02
N ALA A 102 -10.67 -4.41 1.14
CA ALA A 102 -10.60 -4.23 -0.29
C ALA A 102 -11.35 -2.94 -0.68
N ASP A 103 -10.66 -1.80 -0.60
CA ASP A 103 -11.22 -0.47 -0.90
C ASP A 103 -10.64 0.12 -2.21
N PRO A 104 -11.44 0.26 -3.28
CA PRO A 104 -10.97 0.79 -4.57
C PRO A 104 -10.62 2.29 -4.53
N ASP A 105 -11.08 3.02 -3.52
CA ASP A 105 -10.86 4.47 -3.37
C ASP A 105 -9.71 4.79 -2.41
N ALA A 106 -9.13 3.77 -1.76
CA ALA A 106 -7.94 3.95 -0.96
C ALA A 106 -6.75 4.41 -1.83
N PRO A 107 -6.07 5.52 -1.49
CA PRO A 107 -4.93 6.05 -2.25
C PRO A 107 -3.71 5.13 -2.20
N GLN A 108 -3.67 4.25 -1.19
CA GLN A 108 -2.67 3.23 -1.01
C GLN A 108 -3.34 1.94 -0.50
N THR A 109 -2.89 0.79 -0.97
CA THR A 109 -3.32 -0.54 -0.48
C THR A 109 -2.10 -1.33 -0.04
N ASN A 110 -2.16 -1.92 1.15
CA ASN A 110 -1.05 -2.66 1.74
C ASN A 110 -1.46 -4.11 2.00
N CYS A 111 -0.59 -5.06 1.70
CA CYS A 111 -0.71 -6.44 2.10
C CYS A 111 0.59 -6.86 2.80
N TYR A 112 0.49 -7.43 3.99
CA TYR A 112 1.66 -7.90 4.73
C TYR A 112 1.64 -9.41 4.81
N LEU A 113 2.73 -10.04 4.40
CA LEU A 113 3.02 -11.45 4.60
C LEU A 113 3.80 -11.62 5.91
N VAL A 114 3.31 -12.52 6.76
CA VAL A 114 3.67 -12.61 8.16
C VAL A 114 4.08 -14.04 8.51
N THR A 115 5.14 -14.18 9.29
CA THR A 115 5.60 -15.49 9.77
C THR A 115 4.64 -16.06 10.82
N LYS A 116 4.76 -17.37 11.10
CA LYS A 116 3.99 -18.01 12.21
C LYS A 116 4.25 -17.35 13.57
N ALA A 117 5.46 -16.80 13.75
CA ALA A 117 5.86 -16.06 14.95
C ALA A 117 5.33 -14.61 14.97
N LYS A 118 4.40 -14.25 14.06
CA LYS A 118 3.85 -12.91 13.91
C LYS A 118 4.92 -11.86 13.55
N LYS A 119 6.02 -12.27 12.92
CA LYS A 119 7.08 -11.35 12.49
C LYS A 119 6.87 -10.91 11.04
N PRO A 120 7.28 -9.68 10.66
CA PRO A 120 7.15 -9.20 9.29
C PRO A 120 8.04 -10.05 8.36
N GLY A 121 7.51 -10.46 7.21
CA GLY A 121 8.30 -11.13 6.18
C GLY A 121 8.42 -10.27 4.93
N TYR A 122 7.29 -10.07 4.25
CA TYR A 122 7.24 -9.28 3.03
C TYR A 122 6.03 -8.34 3.03
N GLY A 123 6.13 -7.22 2.32
CA GLY A 123 5.04 -6.25 2.18
C GLY A 123 4.79 -5.94 0.73
N LEU A 124 3.53 -6.05 0.29
CA LEU A 124 3.09 -5.63 -1.04
C LEU A 124 2.25 -4.36 -0.92
N TYR A 125 2.62 -3.36 -1.70
CA TYR A 125 2.07 -2.02 -1.64
C TYR A 125 1.60 -1.61 -3.02
N ALA A 126 0.42 -1.01 -3.10
CA ALA A 126 -0.08 -0.37 -4.31
C ALA A 126 -0.33 1.10 -4.02
N TYR A 127 0.23 1.98 -4.83
CA TYR A 127 0.08 3.42 -4.76
C TYR A 127 -0.66 3.92 -6.00
N TYR A 128 -1.58 4.87 -5.81
CA TYR A 128 -2.41 5.42 -6.89
C TYR A 128 -2.37 6.95 -6.90
N GLY A 129 -2.54 7.53 -8.09
CA GLY A 129 -2.71 8.97 -8.26
C GLY A 129 -1.62 9.78 -7.56
N ALA A 130 -2.02 10.72 -6.69
CA ALA A 130 -1.08 11.56 -5.97
C ALA A 130 -0.14 10.77 -5.03
N ALA A 131 -0.60 9.66 -4.44
CA ALA A 131 0.26 8.82 -3.60
C ALA A 131 1.33 8.10 -4.43
N ALA A 132 1.01 7.68 -5.67
CA ALA A 132 2.00 7.14 -6.59
C ALA A 132 3.01 8.21 -7.03
N LYS A 133 2.54 9.44 -7.26
CA LYS A 133 3.42 10.56 -7.62
C LYS A 133 4.41 10.88 -6.48
N ASP A 134 3.91 10.94 -5.25
CA ASP A 134 4.73 11.17 -4.05
C ASP A 134 5.77 10.06 -3.87
N PHE A 135 5.34 8.80 -3.98
CA PHE A 135 6.23 7.64 -3.94
C PHE A 135 7.35 7.71 -4.99
N LEU A 136 7.03 8.04 -6.24
CA LEU A 136 8.04 8.17 -7.29
C LEU A 136 8.94 9.38 -7.08
N ALA A 137 8.46 10.46 -6.47
CA ALA A 137 9.31 11.60 -6.14
C ALA A 137 10.33 11.26 -5.04
N SER A 138 9.99 10.36 -4.11
CA SER A 138 10.91 9.92 -3.05
C SER A 138 11.80 8.75 -3.44
N GLU A 139 11.28 7.80 -4.22
CA GLU A 139 11.96 6.53 -4.52
C GLU A 139 12.37 6.36 -5.99
N GLY A 140 11.93 7.24 -6.90
CA GLY A 140 12.07 7.08 -8.36
C GLY A 140 13.51 6.84 -8.82
N ASP A 141 14.45 7.63 -8.30
CA ASP A 141 15.88 7.49 -8.60
C ASP A 141 16.45 6.13 -8.21
N GLN A 142 15.86 5.48 -7.20
CA GLN A 142 16.26 4.13 -6.80
C GLN A 142 15.60 3.09 -7.72
N LEU A 143 14.33 3.30 -8.11
CA LEU A 143 13.60 2.37 -8.99
C LEU A 143 14.29 2.24 -10.35
N GLU A 144 14.85 3.34 -10.88
CA GLU A 144 15.58 3.36 -12.15
C GLU A 144 16.91 2.58 -12.10
N LYS A 145 17.51 2.42 -10.91
CA LYS A 145 18.76 1.67 -10.73
C LYS A 145 18.54 0.14 -10.72
N GLY A 146 17.29 -0.31 -10.73
CA GLY A 146 16.93 -1.72 -10.90
C GLY A 146 16.83 -2.52 -9.60
N TYR A 147 16.55 -3.82 -9.76
CA TYR A 147 16.33 -4.78 -8.68
C TYR A 147 17.57 -5.06 -7.83
N GLY A 148 17.37 -5.27 -6.53
CA GLY A 148 18.36 -5.85 -5.62
C GLY A 148 18.73 -4.93 -4.47
N PRO A 149 19.60 -5.40 -3.55
CA PRO A 149 20.08 -4.62 -2.42
C PRO A 149 20.87 -3.41 -2.93
N THR A 150 20.19 -2.27 -3.04
CA THR A 150 20.86 -0.99 -3.18
C THR A 150 21.59 -0.64 -1.88
N HIS A 151 22.63 0.19 -1.98
CA HIS A 151 23.25 0.79 -0.79
C HIS A 151 22.16 1.49 0.06
N GLY A 152 21.92 0.99 1.28
CA GLY A 152 20.98 1.59 2.24
C GLY A 152 19.72 0.78 2.58
N ASP A 153 19.79 -0.55 2.59
CA ASP A 153 18.76 -1.46 3.13
C ASP A 153 17.38 -1.47 2.44
N ARG A 154 17.30 -0.95 1.20
CA ARG A 154 16.05 -0.95 0.42
C ARG A 154 16.11 -1.99 -0.68
N ASP A 155 15.52 -3.14 -0.36
CA ASP A 155 15.34 -4.27 -1.27
C ASP A 155 13.88 -4.38 -1.70
N TYR A 156 13.62 -4.17 -2.99
CA TYR A 156 12.27 -4.26 -3.54
C TYR A 156 12.20 -4.73 -4.99
N ALA A 157 11.03 -5.24 -5.32
CA ALA A 157 10.57 -5.53 -6.67
C ALA A 157 9.38 -4.63 -7.01
N TRP A 158 9.26 -4.14 -8.26
CA TRP A 158 8.18 -3.21 -8.59
C TRP A 158 7.55 -3.41 -9.96
N ALA A 159 6.35 -2.85 -10.13
CA ALA A 159 5.56 -2.89 -11.35
C ALA A 159 4.73 -1.60 -11.49
N THR A 160 4.26 -1.30 -12.70
CA THR A 160 3.34 -0.19 -12.95
C THR A 160 2.09 -0.61 -13.71
N ALA A 161 1.04 0.20 -13.63
CA ALA A 161 -0.15 0.10 -14.48
C ALA A 161 -0.75 1.47 -14.79
N THR A 162 -1.44 1.59 -15.92
CA THR A 162 -2.15 2.81 -16.31
C THR A 162 -3.58 2.75 -15.77
N CYS A 163 -3.99 3.74 -14.99
CA CYS A 163 -5.32 3.80 -14.38
C CYS A 163 -6.18 4.91 -15.00
N PRO A 164 -7.51 4.71 -15.15
CA PRO A 164 -8.37 5.65 -15.86
C PRO A 164 -8.61 6.98 -15.13
N ARG A 165 -8.38 7.02 -13.81
CA ARG A 165 -8.65 8.18 -12.95
C ARG A 165 -7.44 9.12 -12.77
N SER A 166 -6.27 8.78 -13.30
CA SER A 166 -5.07 9.58 -13.13
C SER A 166 -4.08 9.40 -14.28
N ALA A 167 -3.48 10.50 -14.74
CA ALA A 167 -2.30 10.47 -15.60
C ALA A 167 -1.07 9.83 -14.92
N GLN A 168 -1.03 9.82 -13.59
CA GLN A 168 0.03 9.14 -12.86
C GLN A 168 -0.20 7.61 -12.92
N GLN A 169 0.79 6.89 -13.44
CA GLN A 169 0.78 5.42 -13.37
C GLN A 169 0.70 4.97 -11.92
N ALA A 170 -0.13 3.95 -11.66
CA ALA A 170 -0.09 3.24 -10.40
C ALA A 170 1.25 2.51 -10.27
N VAL A 171 1.73 2.42 -9.03
CA VAL A 171 2.99 1.76 -8.69
C VAL A 171 2.70 0.64 -7.70
N PHE A 172 3.21 -0.55 -7.99
CA PHE A 172 3.11 -1.72 -7.12
C PHE A 172 4.50 -2.13 -6.68
N VAL A 173 4.69 -2.41 -5.40
CA VAL A 173 6.01 -2.69 -4.84
C VAL A 173 5.92 -3.87 -3.87
N LEU A 174 6.86 -4.79 -3.97
CA LEU A 174 7.14 -5.83 -2.98
C LEU A 174 8.40 -5.43 -2.22
N TYR A 175 8.33 -5.39 -0.89
CA TYR A 175 9.45 -5.15 0.01
C TYR A 175 9.79 -6.40 0.82
N HIS A 176 11.08 -6.61 1.07
CA HIS A 176 11.56 -7.44 2.18
C HIS A 176 11.50 -6.62 3.47
N LEU A 177 10.75 -7.09 4.47
CA LEU A 177 10.45 -6.29 5.65
C LEU A 177 11.42 -6.57 6.79
N HIS A 178 12.01 -5.51 7.31
CA HIS A 178 12.85 -5.51 8.50
C HIS A 178 11.99 -5.49 9.77
N ASP A 179 12.30 -6.37 10.73
CA ASP A 179 11.73 -6.36 12.07
C ASP A 179 12.51 -5.39 12.97
N ARG A 180 11.89 -4.26 13.30
CA ARG A 180 12.49 -3.24 14.17
C ARG A 180 12.67 -3.70 15.62
N ASP A 181 11.91 -4.70 16.07
CA ASP A 181 12.02 -5.19 17.45
C ASP A 181 13.29 -6.03 17.64
N THR A 182 13.74 -6.71 16.59
CA THR A 182 14.87 -7.64 16.62
C THR A 182 16.05 -7.19 15.78
N ASP A 183 15.92 -6.04 15.11
CA ASP A 183 16.90 -5.44 14.22
C ASP A 183 17.44 -6.43 13.17
N THR A 184 16.52 -7.18 12.56
CA THR A 184 16.84 -8.25 11.61
C THR A 184 15.74 -8.45 10.58
N TYR A 185 16.05 -9.24 9.55
CA TYR A 185 15.09 -9.75 8.59
C TYR A 185 14.63 -11.15 9.02
N PRO A 186 13.37 -11.34 9.45
CA PRO A 186 12.91 -12.61 10.00
C PRO A 186 12.79 -13.76 8.99
N VAL A 187 12.84 -13.43 7.70
CA VAL A 187 12.79 -14.39 6.59
C VAL A 187 13.95 -14.10 5.63
N PRO A 188 14.41 -15.10 4.87
CA PRO A 188 15.40 -14.88 3.81
C PRO A 188 14.94 -13.84 2.78
N HIS A 189 15.89 -13.31 2.03
CA HIS A 189 15.59 -12.53 0.84
C HIS A 189 14.79 -13.38 -0.17
N TYR A 190 13.83 -12.77 -0.86
CA TYR A 190 12.98 -13.50 -1.80
C TYR A 190 13.73 -13.89 -3.08
N SER A 191 13.38 -15.04 -3.67
CA SER A 191 13.90 -15.39 -5.00
C SER A 191 13.27 -14.52 -6.10
N ALA A 192 13.94 -14.43 -7.25
CA ALA A 192 13.40 -13.70 -8.41
C ALA A 192 12.06 -14.26 -8.90
N SER A 193 11.87 -15.59 -8.82
CA SER A 193 10.59 -16.22 -9.19
C SER A 193 9.49 -15.85 -8.19
N PHE A 194 9.77 -15.90 -6.90
CA PHE A 194 8.83 -15.47 -5.86
C PHE A 194 8.42 -14.02 -6.07
N ALA A 195 9.39 -13.13 -6.27
CA ALA A 195 9.13 -11.71 -6.44
C ALA A 195 8.20 -11.46 -7.62
N ARG A 196 8.54 -12.04 -8.78
CA ARG A 196 7.73 -11.93 -9.99
C ARG A 196 6.32 -12.44 -9.77
N ASP A 197 6.17 -13.64 -9.21
CA ASP A 197 4.86 -14.31 -9.14
C ASP A 197 3.94 -13.64 -8.10
N ALA A 198 4.47 -13.30 -6.92
CA ALA A 198 3.73 -12.59 -5.87
C ALA A 198 3.35 -11.17 -6.31
N LEU A 199 4.31 -10.41 -6.85
CA LEU A 199 4.06 -9.05 -7.31
C LEU A 199 3.09 -9.03 -8.51
N ARG A 200 3.22 -9.95 -9.45
CA ARG A 200 2.30 -10.09 -10.58
C ARG A 200 0.88 -10.37 -10.10
N ALA A 201 0.71 -11.36 -9.21
CA ALA A 201 -0.61 -11.72 -8.69
C ALA A 201 -1.28 -10.54 -7.97
N PHE A 202 -0.53 -9.83 -7.13
CA PHE A 202 -1.01 -8.65 -6.43
C PHE A 202 -1.34 -7.49 -7.39
N ALA A 203 -0.42 -7.13 -8.29
CA ALA A 203 -0.60 -6.02 -9.22
C ALA A 203 -1.75 -6.26 -10.20
N ASP A 204 -1.88 -7.47 -10.76
CA ASP A 204 -3.00 -7.81 -11.66
C ASP A 204 -4.34 -7.73 -10.93
N HIS A 205 -4.42 -8.23 -9.70
CA HIS A 205 -5.64 -8.20 -8.92
C HIS A 205 -6.07 -6.76 -8.60
N GLU A 206 -5.13 -5.95 -8.12
CA GLU A 206 -5.37 -4.57 -7.74
C GLU A 206 -5.67 -3.67 -8.94
N ALA A 207 -4.96 -3.88 -10.07
CA ALA A 207 -5.22 -3.20 -11.33
C ALA A 207 -6.62 -3.53 -11.85
N LYS A 208 -7.00 -4.81 -11.88
CA LYS A 208 -8.34 -5.26 -12.33
C LYS A 208 -9.45 -4.62 -11.50
N ARG A 209 -9.30 -4.57 -10.17
CA ARG A 209 -10.31 -3.99 -9.27
C ARG A 209 -10.56 -2.49 -9.51
N ARG A 210 -9.57 -1.77 -10.03
CA ARG A 210 -9.65 -0.33 -10.31
C ARG A 210 -9.80 0.01 -11.79
N GLY A 211 -9.96 -1.00 -12.64
CA GLY A 211 -10.02 -0.83 -14.10
C GLY A 211 -8.73 -0.31 -14.71
N CYS A 212 -7.59 -0.48 -14.02
CA CYS A 212 -6.29 -0.18 -14.56
C CYS A 212 -5.87 -1.25 -15.56
N THR A 213 -5.00 -0.89 -16.51
CA THR A 213 -4.55 -1.76 -17.60
C THR A 213 -3.04 -1.69 -17.78
N GLY A 214 -2.49 -2.65 -18.52
CA GLY A 214 -1.07 -2.64 -18.89
C GLY A 214 -0.12 -2.85 -17.71
N VAL A 215 -0.44 -3.79 -16.82
CA VAL A 215 0.46 -4.18 -15.72
C VAL A 215 1.81 -4.62 -16.30
N ARG A 216 2.87 -3.90 -15.94
CA ARG A 216 4.24 -4.13 -16.39
C ARG A 216 5.16 -4.22 -15.19
N LEU A 217 5.73 -5.39 -14.96
CA LEU A 217 6.83 -5.57 -14.02
C LEU A 217 8.06 -4.84 -14.56
N ALA A 218 8.87 -4.27 -13.68
CA ALA A 218 10.19 -3.83 -14.07
C ALA A 218 11.04 -5.03 -14.53
N ALA A 219 12.06 -4.77 -15.34
CA ALA A 219 13.00 -5.77 -15.83
C ALA A 219 14.22 -5.86 -14.92
#